data_AF-A0A0G1Q883-F1
#
_entry.id   AF-A0A0G1Q883-F1
#
_cell.length_a   1.000
_cell.length_b   1.000
_cell.length_c   1.000
_cell.angle_alpha   90.00
_cell.angle_beta   90.00
_cell.angle_gamma   90.00
#
_symmetry.space_group_name_H-M   'P 1'
#
loop_
_entity.id
_entity.type
_entity.pdbx_description
1 polymer ?
#
loop_
_entity_poly.entity_id
_entity_poly.type
_entity_poly.pdbx_seq_one_letter_code
_entity_poly.pdbx_strand_id
1 'polypeptide(L)'
;MKAKDSNEYLSILQKAQEDKDSPYHGETGLTSEDWIIAFMTHLSETRQPLDNYENNKESISFLTGAFFLSSSAYVPCACWRRAVRRVFLDGGGPRARGEDIGLRFSVMI
;
A
#
# COMPACT_ATOMS: atom_id res chain seq x y z
N MET A 1 7.74 11.05 14.18
CA MET A 1 8.23 10.86 12.80
C MET A 1 7.13 11.34 11.87
N LYS A 2 7.38 12.29 10.96
CA LYS A 2 6.33 12.82 10.07
C LYS A 2 6.02 11.75 9.02
N ALA A 3 4.77 11.29 8.92
CA ALA A 3 4.37 10.34 7.90
C ALA A 3 4.55 10.99 6.51
N LYS A 4 5.28 10.33 5.62
CA LYS A 4 5.44 10.75 4.23
C LYS A 4 4.19 10.33 3.47
N ASP A 5 3.71 11.16 2.56
CA ASP A 5 2.59 10.75 1.71
C ASP A 5 3.04 9.74 0.63
N SER A 6 2.07 9.09 0.00
CA SER A 6 2.31 8.06 -1.02
C SER A 6 3.24 8.52 -2.15
N ASN A 7 3.16 9.79 -2.57
CA ASN A 7 3.99 10.33 -3.65
C ASN A 7 5.41 10.61 -3.17
N GLU A 8 5.56 11.17 -1.97
CA GLU A 8 6.87 11.36 -1.33
C GLU A 8 7.60 10.04 -1.16
N TYR A 9 6.88 8.97 -0.76
CA TYR A 9 7.48 7.65 -0.60
C TYR A 9 7.83 6.99 -1.94
N LEU A 10 6.94 7.06 -2.93
CA LEU A 10 7.22 6.57 -4.29
C LEU A 10 8.48 7.23 -4.88
N SER A 11 8.64 8.54 -4.67
CA SER A 11 9.83 9.28 -5.10
C SER A 11 11.11 8.80 -4.43
N ILE A 12 11.03 8.32 -3.18
CA ILE A 12 12.17 7.75 -2.45
C ILE A 12 12.53 6.39 -3.03
N LEU A 13 11.54 5.51 -3.23
CA LEU A 13 11.76 4.19 -3.83
C LEU A 13 12.40 4.30 -5.21
N GLN A 14 11.93 5.23 -6.05
CA GLN A 14 12.50 5.47 -7.37
C GLN A 14 13.97 5.89 -7.32
N LYS A 15 14.33 6.81 -6.41
CA LYS A 15 15.74 7.22 -6.23
C LYS A 15 16.60 6.09 -5.67
N ALA A 16 16.03 5.28 -4.77
CA ALA A 16 16.72 4.17 -4.15
C ALA A 16 17.03 3.03 -5.13
N GLN A 17 16.32 2.90 -6.26
CA GLN A 17 16.66 1.89 -7.28
C GLN A 17 18.04 2.12 -7.90
N GLU A 18 18.46 3.38 -8.07
CA GLU A 18 19.74 3.73 -8.68
C GLU A 18 20.86 3.87 -7.64
N ASP A 19 20.52 4.08 -6.37
CA ASP A 19 21.46 4.25 -5.26
C ASP A 19 21.55 2.98 -4.39
N LYS A 20 22.64 2.22 -4.55
CA LYS A 20 22.89 0.97 -3.81
C LYS A 20 23.16 1.17 -2.32
N ASP A 21 23.57 2.38 -1.91
CA ASP A 21 23.84 2.70 -0.51
C ASP A 21 22.58 3.19 0.22
N SER A 22 21.46 3.37 -0.51
CA SER A 22 20.18 3.74 0.06
C SER A 22 19.64 2.64 0.99
N PRO A 23 19.12 2.98 2.18
CA PRO A 23 18.47 1.99 3.06
C PRO A 23 17.19 1.41 2.47
N TYR A 24 16.67 2.01 1.40
CA TYR A 24 15.47 1.56 0.68
C TYR A 24 15.83 0.83 -0.63
N HIS A 25 17.12 0.57 -0.89
CA HIS A 25 17.55 -0.18 -2.07
C HIS A 25 17.00 -1.60 -2.01
N GLY A 26 16.32 -2.04 -3.08
CA GLY A 26 15.63 -3.34 -3.13
C GLY A 26 14.19 -3.34 -2.58
N GLU A 27 13.73 -2.23 -1.98
CA GLU A 27 12.31 -2.05 -1.67
C GLU A 27 11.51 -1.72 -2.94
N THR A 28 10.34 -2.34 -3.06
CA THR A 28 9.34 -2.01 -4.08
C THR A 28 7.98 -1.81 -3.41
N GLY A 29 7.15 -0.93 -3.99
CA GLY A 29 5.74 -0.87 -3.58
C GLY A 29 5.03 -2.16 -3.94
N LEU A 30 4.04 -2.57 -3.15
CA LEU A 30 3.19 -3.71 -3.53
C LEU A 30 2.36 -3.37 -4.78
N THR A 31 2.21 -4.33 -5.67
CA THR A 31 1.14 -4.34 -6.67
C THR A 31 -0.18 -4.87 -6.06
N SER A 32 -1.28 -4.79 -6.83
CA SER A 32 -2.56 -5.40 -6.43
C SER A 32 -2.42 -6.91 -6.21
N GLU A 33 -1.68 -7.57 -7.10
CA GLU A 33 -1.39 -9.00 -7.04
C GLU A 33 -0.59 -9.36 -5.78
N ASP A 34 0.46 -8.60 -5.47
CA ASP A 34 1.27 -8.83 -4.27
C ASP A 34 0.43 -8.67 -3.00
N TRP A 35 -0.43 -7.66 -2.97
CA TRP A 35 -1.32 -7.43 -1.83
C TRP A 35 -2.34 -8.57 -1.66
N ILE A 36 -2.91 -9.09 -2.76
CA ILE A 36 -3.84 -10.22 -2.70
C ILE A 36 -3.14 -11.45 -2.13
N ILE A 37 -1.91 -11.74 -2.57
CA ILE A 37 -1.12 -12.85 -2.02
C ILE A 37 -0.87 -12.63 -0.53
N ALA A 38 -0.43 -11.44 -0.13
CA ALA A 38 -0.19 -11.10 1.27
C ALA A 38 -1.47 -11.24 2.13
N PHE A 39 -2.62 -10.77 1.63
CA PHE A 39 -3.91 -10.89 2.29
C PHE A 39 -4.30 -12.36 2.50
N MET A 40 -4.21 -13.19 1.46
CA MET A 40 -4.61 -14.60 1.52
C MET A 40 -3.69 -15.41 2.44
N THR A 41 -2.38 -15.16 2.37
CA THR A 41 -1.40 -15.78 3.27
C THR A 41 -1.68 -15.41 4.72
N HIS A 42 -1.82 -14.11 5.02
CA HIS A 42 -2.12 -13.64 6.37
C HIS A 42 -3.42 -14.24 6.90
N LEU A 43 -4.48 -14.23 6.10
CA LEU A 43 -5.77 -14.79 6.49
C LEU A 43 -5.68 -16.30 6.78
N SER A 44 -4.90 -17.04 5.99
CA SER A 44 -4.69 -18.47 6.20
C SER A 44 -3.95 -18.76 7.51
N GLU A 45 -2.91 -17.98 7.80
CA GLU A 45 -2.03 -18.15 8.97
C GLU A 45 -2.68 -17.68 10.27
N THR A 46 -3.32 -16.50 10.26
CA THR A 46 -3.80 -15.83 11.48
C THR A 46 -5.29 -15.98 11.70
N ARG A 47 -6.04 -16.36 10.66
CA ARG A 47 -7.52 -16.33 10.63
C ARG A 47 -8.10 -14.93 10.84
N GLN A 48 -7.30 -13.89 10.61
CA GLN A 48 -7.70 -12.49 10.69
C GLN A 48 -7.48 -11.79 9.34
N PRO A 49 -8.32 -10.81 8.97
CA PRO A 49 -8.12 -10.05 7.74
C PRO A 49 -6.93 -9.10 7.87
N LEU A 50 -6.14 -8.99 6.81
CA LEU A 50 -5.08 -7.99 6.67
C LEU A 50 -5.70 -6.61 6.35
N ASP A 51 -5.12 -5.54 6.88
CA ASP A 51 -5.52 -4.15 6.61
C ASP A 51 -7.02 -3.90 6.85
N ASN A 52 -7.50 -4.30 8.02
CA ASN A 52 -8.88 -4.10 8.47
C ASN A 52 -9.09 -2.65 8.90
N TYR A 53 -9.21 -1.77 7.91
CA TYR A 53 -9.39 -0.33 8.08
C TYR A 53 -10.43 0.07 9.14
N GLU A 54 -11.54 -0.67 9.24
CA GLU A 54 -12.64 -0.36 10.17
C GLU A 54 -12.43 -0.92 11.59
N ASN A 55 -11.20 -1.28 11.97
CA ASN A 55 -10.84 -1.70 13.32
C ASN A 55 -10.19 -0.59 14.18
N ASN A 56 -10.06 0.63 13.64
CA ASN A 56 -9.42 1.80 14.27
C ASN A 56 -7.94 1.59 14.65
N LYS A 57 -7.28 0.58 14.07
CA LYS A 57 -5.87 0.24 14.31
C LYS A 57 -5.08 0.11 13.02
N GLU A 58 -5.74 -0.34 11.96
CA GLU A 58 -5.18 -0.53 10.64
C GLU A 58 -5.75 0.51 9.67
N SER A 59 -5.17 0.55 8.48
CA SER A 59 -5.35 1.62 7.52
C SER A 59 -5.56 1.07 6.12
N ILE A 60 -6.00 1.92 5.20
CA ILE A 60 -6.03 1.57 3.78
C ILE A 60 -4.59 1.51 3.27
N SER A 61 -4.25 0.44 2.54
CA SER A 61 -2.93 0.25 1.94
C SER A 61 -2.89 0.83 0.54
N PHE A 62 -2.05 1.85 0.31
CA PHE A 62 -1.73 2.29 -1.05
C PHE A 62 -0.67 1.37 -1.68
N LEU A 63 -0.96 0.91 -2.88
CA LEU A 63 -0.20 -0.09 -3.62
C LEU A 63 0.65 0.61 -4.68
N THR A 64 1.72 1.27 -4.23
CA THR A 64 2.58 2.11 -5.09
C THR A 64 3.41 1.32 -6.11
N GLY A 65 3.33 -0.01 -6.10
CA GLY A 65 3.91 -0.86 -7.14
C GLY A 65 3.17 -0.77 -8.48
N ALA A 66 1.94 -0.26 -8.48
CA ALA A 66 1.20 0.10 -9.67
C ALA A 66 0.81 1.58 -9.61
N PHE A 67 1.10 2.34 -10.67
CA PHE A 67 0.75 3.77 -10.74
C PHE A 67 0.19 4.10 -12.12
N PHE A 68 -1.00 4.71 -12.14
CA PHE A 68 -1.68 5.08 -13.37
C PHE A 68 -1.58 6.60 -13.58
N LEU A 69 -0.75 7.01 -14.56
CA LEU A 69 -0.53 8.40 -14.95
C LEU A 69 -1.76 9.08 -15.60
N SER A 70 -2.85 8.35 -15.86
CA SER A 70 -4.03 8.89 -16.52
C SER A 70 -4.76 9.92 -15.63
N SER A 71 -4.76 11.18 -16.11
CA SER A 71 -5.51 12.40 -15.70
C SER A 71 -5.64 12.78 -14.22
N SER A 72 -5.32 11.90 -13.26
CA SER A 72 -5.60 12.07 -11.83
C SER A 72 -4.54 11.44 -10.92
N ALA A 73 -3.49 10.83 -11.49
CA ALA A 73 -2.43 10.16 -10.74
C ALA A 73 -2.99 9.13 -9.74
N TYR A 74 -3.89 8.25 -10.18
CA TYR A 74 -4.49 7.27 -9.28
C TYR A 74 -3.47 6.23 -8.84
N VAL A 75 -3.38 6.03 -7.54
CA VAL A 75 -2.64 4.94 -6.91
C VAL A 75 -3.68 3.91 -6.46
N PRO A 76 -3.57 2.64 -6.87
CA PRO A 76 -4.44 1.59 -6.38
C PRO A 76 -4.33 1.49 -4.86
N CYS A 77 -5.45 1.19 -4.22
CA CYS A 77 -5.49 0.95 -2.79
C CYS A 77 -6.32 -0.28 -2.46
N ALA A 78 -5.99 -0.92 -1.34
CA ALA A 78 -6.63 -2.13 -0.88
C ALA A 78 -6.85 -2.11 0.63
N CYS A 79 -7.99 -2.64 1.08
CA CYS A 79 -8.26 -2.88 2.49
C CYS A 79 -9.35 -3.93 2.71
N TRP A 80 -9.48 -4.39 3.95
CA TRP A 80 -10.66 -5.13 4.39
C TRP A 80 -11.68 -4.20 5.04
N ARG A 81 -12.92 -4.22 4.52
CA ARG A 81 -14.04 -3.46 5.10
C ARG A 81 -14.92 -4.38 5.94
N ARG A 82 -14.87 -4.19 7.26
CA ARG A 82 -15.58 -5.03 8.24
C ARG A 82 -17.10 -4.95 8.15
N ALA A 83 -17.65 -3.76 7.92
CA ALA A 83 -19.07 -3.46 7.88
C ALA A 83 -19.78 -4.24 6.76
N VAL A 84 -19.09 -4.40 5.62
CA VAL A 84 -19.59 -5.17 4.47
C VAL A 84 -18.97 -6.55 4.33
N ARG A 85 -17.97 -6.88 5.17
CA ARG A 85 -17.21 -8.15 5.19
C ARG A 85 -16.61 -8.52 3.84
N ARG A 86 -15.97 -7.55 3.18
CA ARG A 86 -15.39 -7.74 1.84
C ARG A 86 -14.07 -7.01 1.72
N VAL A 87 -13.20 -7.56 0.86
CA VAL A 87 -12.05 -6.84 0.34
C VAL A 87 -12.54 -5.70 -0.53
N PHE A 88 -11.92 -4.53 -0.37
CA PHE A 88 -12.14 -3.35 -1.18
C PHE A 88 -10.85 -3.07 -1.96
N LEU A 89 -10.97 -3.01 -3.28
CA LEU A 89 -9.91 -2.60 -4.20
C LEU A 89 -10.44 -1.39 -4.97
N ASP A 90 -9.71 -0.27 -4.92
CA ASP A 90 -10.12 0.98 -5.59
C ASP A 90 -8.90 1.79 -6.03
N GLY A 91 -9.12 2.94 -6.67
CA GLY A 91 -8.10 3.92 -7.01
C GLY A 91 -8.28 5.21 -6.21
N GLY A 92 -7.31 5.54 -5.38
CA GLY A 92 -7.26 6.83 -4.66
C GLY A 92 -6.34 7.81 -5.38
N GLY A 93 -6.80 9.02 -5.66
CA GLY A 93 -5.89 10.10 -6.06
C GLY A 93 -5.02 10.50 -4.85
N PRO A 94 -3.79 11.01 -5.03
CA PRO A 94 -2.90 11.40 -3.94
C PRO A 94 -3.46 12.53 -3.04
N ARG A 95 -4.56 13.16 -3.48
CA ARG A 95 -5.30 14.18 -2.74
C ARG A 95 -6.47 13.63 -1.92
N ALA A 96 -6.84 12.36 -2.09
CA ALA A 96 -7.81 11.66 -1.26
C ALA A 96 -7.15 11.29 0.08
N ARG A 97 -6.82 12.32 0.86
CA ARG A 97 -6.28 12.25 2.22
C ARG A 97 -7.40 11.85 3.18
N GLY A 98 -7.65 10.55 3.32
CA GLY A 98 -8.30 10.02 4.53
C GLY A 98 -7.23 9.82 5.60
N GLU A 99 -7.53 10.11 6.87
CA GLU A 99 -6.53 10.21 7.95
C GLU A 99 -5.88 8.87 8.39
N ASP A 100 -6.25 7.75 7.78
CA ASP A 100 -5.73 6.41 8.10
C ASP A 100 -5.08 5.76 6.87
N ILE A 101 -3.92 6.27 6.47
CA ILE A 101 -3.15 5.77 5.33
C ILE A 101 -1.91 5.02 5.81
N GLY A 102 -1.90 3.71 5.56
CA GLY A 102 -0.72 2.86 5.67
C GLY A 102 -0.08 2.69 4.29
N LEU A 103 1.23 2.59 4.24
CA LEU A 103 1.96 2.16 3.05
C LEU A 103 2.51 0.76 3.33
N ARG A 104 2.36 -0.16 2.37
CA ARG A 104 2.96 -1.49 2.43
C ARG A 104 3.93 -1.70 1.27
N PHE A 105 5.03 -2.37 1.60
CA PHE A 105 6.16 -2.56 0.69
C PHE A 105 6.50 -4.04 0.63
N SER A 106 7.06 -4.45 -0.51
CA SER A 106 7.78 -5.71 -0.64
C SER A 106 9.27 -5.39 -0.59
N VAL A 107 10.04 -6.29 0.03
CA VAL A 107 11.50 -6.27 -0.07
C VAL A 107 11.87 -7.43 -0.97
N MET A 108 12.47 -7.17 -2.13
CA MET A 108 13.10 -8.22 -2.92
C MET A 108 14.54 -8.39 -2.43
N ILE A 109 14.88 -9.59 -1.94
CA ILE A 109 16.24 -9.99 -1.57
C ILE A 109 16.97 -10.52 -2.80
#